data_AF-A0A136JPL7-F1
#
_entry.id   AF-A0A136JPL7-F1
#
_cell.length_a   1.000
_cell.length_b   1.000
_cell.length_c   1.000
_cell.angle_alpha   90.00
_cell.angle_beta   90.00
_cell.angle_gamma   90.00
#
_symmetry.space_group_name_H-M   'P 1'
#
loop_
_entity.id
_entity.type
_entity.pdbx_description
1 polymer ?
#
loop_
_entity_poly.entity_id
_entity_poly.type
_entity_poly.pdbx_seq_one_letter_code
_entity_poly.pdbx_strand_id
1 'polypeptide(L)'
;MTIMNCECFLKAKLGATRVVLSFLMICGAGAGATSPTDGWLITPQEAALAPAADAPGGAPFDVGRQESNLGPTIEVLKPNDGGRASAPIEIQINFVPKTGAVDLTSLKVTVVKLFPFDITDRVRDYATSAGIQMKEAKIPAGKHIVRISVADTDGARSVKEIEFEVL
;
A
#
# COMPACT_ATOMS: atom_id res chain seq x y z
N MET A 1 -53.35 -19.44 19.97
CA MET A 1 -54.22 -20.42 19.30
C MET A 1 -54.26 -20.01 17.84
N THR A 2 -53.87 -20.77 16.82
CA THR A 2 -53.33 -22.12 16.68
C THR A 2 -53.10 -22.23 15.16
N ILE A 3 -51.90 -22.68 14.76
CA ILE A 3 -51.64 -23.71 13.73
C ILE A 3 -52.43 -23.50 12.41
N MET A 4 -51.79 -23.12 11.31
CA MET A 4 -51.03 -24.02 10.42
C MET A 4 -51.89 -25.17 9.87
N ASN A 5 -51.54 -25.63 8.66
CA ASN A 5 -52.13 -26.76 7.91
C ASN A 5 -53.36 -26.37 7.07
N CYS A 6 -53.54 -26.86 5.84
CA CYS A 6 -52.83 -27.90 5.10
C CYS A 6 -53.47 -28.02 3.71
N GLU A 7 -52.68 -28.47 2.72
CA GLU A 7 -53.12 -29.37 1.63
C GLU A 7 -54.08 -28.75 0.58
N CYS A 8 -54.19 -29.17 -0.68
CA CYS A 8 -53.57 -30.12 -1.59
C CYS A 8 -54.29 -29.90 -2.93
N PHE A 9 -53.66 -30.22 -4.08
CA PHE A 9 -54.23 -30.66 -5.39
C PHE A 9 -53.28 -30.18 -6.51
N LEU A 10 -52.29 -30.94 -6.97
CA LEU A 10 -52.31 -32.23 -7.69
C LEU A 10 -53.10 -32.22 -9.03
N LYS A 11 -52.35 -32.10 -10.13
CA LYS A 11 -52.61 -32.73 -11.45
C LYS A 11 -51.30 -32.67 -12.26
N ALA A 12 -50.46 -33.69 -12.25
CA ALA A 12 -50.51 -34.90 -13.07
C ALA A 12 -50.63 -34.64 -14.59
N LYS A 13 -49.51 -34.76 -15.33
CA LYS A 13 -49.48 -35.56 -16.57
C LYS A 13 -48.12 -36.23 -16.77
N LEU A 14 -48.24 -37.54 -16.94
CA LEU A 14 -47.25 -38.58 -17.17
C LEU A 14 -46.72 -38.46 -18.61
N GLY A 15 -45.41 -38.58 -18.80
CA GLY A 15 -44.79 -38.60 -20.13
C GLY A 15 -43.35 -39.09 -20.01
N ALA A 16 -43.20 -40.42 -19.95
CA ALA A 16 -41.92 -41.09 -19.86
C ALA A 16 -41.20 -41.08 -21.21
N THR A 17 -40.02 -40.45 -21.31
CA THR A 17 -38.99 -40.90 -22.26
C THR A 17 -37.62 -40.51 -21.72
N ARG A 18 -36.82 -41.52 -21.38
CA ARG A 18 -35.43 -41.38 -20.98
C ARG A 18 -34.59 -41.01 -22.20
N VAL A 19 -34.08 -39.80 -22.25
CA VAL A 19 -32.95 -39.44 -23.10
C VAL A 19 -31.79 -39.11 -22.16
N VAL A 20 -30.89 -40.08 -22.00
CA VAL A 20 -29.57 -39.88 -21.43
C VAL A 20 -28.70 -39.32 -22.55
N LEU A 21 -28.36 -38.03 -22.49
CA LEU A 21 -27.21 -37.48 -23.22
C LEU A 21 -26.77 -36.12 -22.66
N SER A 22 -25.63 -36.14 -21.97
CA SER A 22 -24.54 -35.15 -22.06
C SER A 22 -24.70 -33.72 -21.54
N PHE A 23 -23.84 -33.43 -20.55
CA PHE A 23 -22.81 -32.38 -20.60
C PHE A 23 -23.27 -30.91 -20.63
N LEU A 24 -23.20 -30.21 -19.50
CA LEU A 24 -22.40 -28.97 -19.42
C LEU A 24 -22.10 -28.58 -17.96
N MET A 25 -20.84 -28.74 -17.62
CA MET A 25 -20.15 -28.09 -16.50
C MET A 25 -19.97 -26.61 -16.89
N ILE A 26 -20.53 -25.66 -16.14
CA ILE A 26 -20.08 -24.26 -16.15
C ILE A 26 -19.82 -23.83 -14.71
N CYS A 27 -18.53 -23.86 -14.36
CA CYS A 27 -17.91 -23.00 -13.37
C CYS A 27 -17.99 -21.53 -13.84
N GLY A 28 -18.29 -20.62 -12.91
CA GLY A 28 -18.05 -19.18 -13.05
C GLY A 28 -17.93 -18.58 -11.65
N ALA A 29 -16.77 -18.74 -11.01
CA ALA A 29 -15.69 -17.76 -10.98
C ALA A 29 -15.98 -16.60 -10.00
N GLY A 30 -15.74 -16.88 -8.70
CA GLY A 30 -15.45 -15.83 -7.74
C GLY A 30 -14.08 -15.23 -8.06
N ALA A 31 -14.06 -14.07 -8.70
CA ALA A 31 -12.84 -13.27 -8.86
C ALA A 31 -12.58 -12.49 -7.56
N GLY A 32 -12.11 -13.21 -6.54
CA GLY A 32 -11.38 -12.57 -5.44
C GLY A 32 -9.95 -12.34 -5.91
N ALA A 33 -9.63 -11.12 -6.34
CA ALA A 33 -8.25 -10.70 -6.58
C ALA A 33 -7.52 -10.57 -5.24
N THR A 34 -7.16 -11.70 -4.63
CA THR A 34 -6.14 -11.75 -3.60
C THR A 34 -4.80 -11.85 -4.32
N SER A 35 -4.15 -10.72 -4.53
CA SER A 35 -2.72 -10.70 -4.86
C SER A 35 -1.94 -11.11 -3.61
N PRO A 36 -1.12 -12.17 -3.64
CA PRO A 36 -0.21 -12.48 -2.55
C PRO A 36 0.89 -11.41 -2.54
N THR A 37 1.02 -10.67 -1.45
CA THR A 37 2.18 -9.81 -1.19
C THR A 37 3.38 -10.69 -0.82
N ASP A 38 4.05 -11.22 -1.85
CA ASP A 38 5.25 -12.06 -1.80
C ASP A 38 6.52 -11.28 -1.36
N GLY A 39 6.44 -10.56 -0.23
CA GLY A 39 7.59 -9.85 0.36
C GLY A 39 8.13 -8.67 -0.46
N TRP A 40 7.32 -8.10 -1.36
CA TRP A 40 7.66 -6.89 -2.12
C TRP A 40 7.25 -5.62 -1.36
N LEU A 41 8.17 -4.65 -1.24
CA LEU A 41 7.85 -3.36 -0.63
C LEU A 41 7.08 -2.47 -1.60
N ILE A 42 7.53 -2.43 -2.85
CA ILE A 42 6.85 -1.80 -3.98
C ILE A 42 6.70 -2.88 -5.04
N THR A 43 5.48 -3.12 -5.52
CA THR A 43 5.23 -4.14 -6.53
C THR A 43 5.60 -3.64 -7.93
N PRO A 44 5.94 -4.53 -8.88
CA PRO A 44 6.21 -4.14 -10.27
C PRO A 44 5.05 -3.37 -10.92
N GLN A 45 3.82 -3.74 -10.60
CA GLN A 45 2.60 -3.09 -11.08
C GLN A 45 2.47 -1.66 -10.54
N GLU A 46 2.77 -1.44 -9.25
CA GLU A 46 2.81 -0.11 -8.63
C GLU A 46 3.93 0.76 -9.24
N ALA A 47 5.08 0.17 -9.56
CA ALA A 47 6.22 0.89 -10.13
C ALA A 47 6.04 1.28 -11.60
N ALA A 48 5.25 0.53 -12.36
CA ALA A 48 4.92 0.83 -13.76
C ALA A 48 4.01 2.05 -13.92
N LEU A 49 3.43 2.57 -12.83
CA LEU A 49 2.71 3.84 -12.85
C LEU A 49 3.66 4.97 -13.24
N ALA A 50 3.19 5.88 -14.09
CA ALA A 50 3.95 7.06 -14.46
C ALA A 50 4.38 7.80 -13.19
N PRO A 51 5.62 8.36 -13.13
CA PRO A 51 5.96 9.30 -12.08
C PRO A 51 4.93 10.45 -12.12
N ALA A 52 4.65 11.06 -10.96
CA ALA A 52 3.90 12.30 -10.96
C ALA A 52 4.68 13.27 -11.86
N ALA A 53 4.14 13.61 -13.02
CA ALA A 53 4.77 14.57 -13.90
C ALA A 53 4.93 15.88 -13.12
N ASP A 54 6.05 16.59 -13.32
CA ASP A 54 6.25 17.96 -12.85
C ASP A 54 5.22 18.88 -13.53
N ALA A 55 3.96 18.79 -13.08
CA ALA A 55 2.91 19.66 -13.54
C ALA A 55 3.22 21.06 -13.00
N PRO A 56 3.31 22.10 -13.87
CA PRO A 56 3.34 23.47 -13.40
C PRO A 56 2.02 23.71 -12.64
N GLY A 57 2.08 23.69 -11.31
CA GLY A 57 0.91 23.69 -10.44
C GLY A 57 0.95 22.71 -9.25
N GLY A 58 1.98 21.87 -9.14
CA GLY A 58 2.02 20.82 -8.10
C GLY A 58 0.97 19.73 -8.36
N ALA A 59 0.99 18.64 -7.59
CA ALA A 59 -0.12 17.70 -7.66
C ALA A 59 -1.40 18.46 -7.27
N PRO A 60 -2.58 18.15 -7.85
CA PRO A 60 -3.84 18.84 -7.55
C PRO A 60 -4.31 18.77 -6.07
N PHE A 61 -3.47 18.24 -5.17
CA PHE A 61 -3.65 18.14 -3.73
C PHE A 61 -2.59 18.91 -2.92
N ASP A 62 -1.75 19.75 -3.53
CA ASP A 62 -0.62 20.44 -2.87
C ASP A 62 -0.91 21.87 -2.38
N VAL A 63 -2.17 22.32 -2.37
CA VAL A 63 -2.56 23.54 -1.66
C VAL A 63 -2.65 23.26 -0.15
N GLY A 64 -1.59 23.59 0.59
CA GLY A 64 -1.53 23.51 2.06
C GLY A 64 -0.57 22.45 2.62
N ARG A 65 0.21 21.76 1.77
CA ARG A 65 1.26 20.83 2.20
C ARG A 65 2.46 21.61 2.73
N GLN A 66 2.37 22.17 3.93
CA GLN A 66 3.53 22.75 4.59
C GLN A 66 4.54 21.62 4.82
N GLU A 67 5.76 21.79 4.31
CA GLU A 67 6.97 21.03 4.66
C GLU A 67 7.23 21.25 6.16
N SER A 68 6.39 20.66 7.01
CA SER A 68 6.50 20.79 8.44
C SER A 68 7.80 20.10 8.84
N ASN A 69 8.67 20.84 9.52
CA ASN A 69 9.94 20.37 10.10
C ASN A 69 9.98 20.69 11.61
N LEU A 70 8.78 20.79 12.19
CA LEU A 70 8.55 21.15 13.58
C LEU A 70 8.70 19.94 14.51
N GLY A 71 8.50 18.73 13.99
CA GLY A 71 8.62 17.47 14.72
C GLY A 71 10.05 16.89 14.72
N PRO A 72 10.17 15.56 14.90
CA PRO A 72 11.46 14.86 14.87
C PRO A 72 12.22 15.09 13.56
N THR A 73 13.53 15.25 13.61
CA THR A 73 14.35 15.32 12.39
C THR A 73 14.41 13.95 11.73
N ILE A 74 14.14 13.89 10.43
CA ILE A 74 14.22 12.66 9.63
C ILE A 74 15.56 12.67 8.89
N GLU A 75 16.49 11.83 9.32
CA GLU A 75 17.80 11.66 8.69
C GLU A 75 17.79 10.41 7.81
N VAL A 76 18.04 10.58 6.51
CA VAL A 76 18.11 9.44 5.59
C VAL A 76 19.57 9.09 5.38
N LEU A 77 19.95 7.90 5.87
CA LEU A 77 21.32 7.38 5.74
C LEU A 77 21.46 6.58 4.46
N LYS A 78 20.43 5.79 4.09
CA LYS A 78 20.37 5.01 2.85
C LYS A 78 18.91 4.84 2.38
N PRO A 79 18.65 4.81 1.06
CA PRO A 79 19.54 5.23 -0.03
C PRO A 79 19.81 6.74 0.01
N ASN A 80 20.91 7.18 -0.61
CA ASN A 80 21.20 8.61 -0.76
C ASN A 80 20.13 9.27 -1.64
N ASP A 81 19.73 10.49 -1.28
CA ASP A 81 18.81 11.29 -2.07
C ASP A 81 19.41 11.61 -3.46
N GLY A 82 18.68 11.29 -4.53
CA GLY A 82 19.15 11.31 -5.92
C GLY A 82 20.13 10.19 -6.29
N GLY A 83 20.37 9.23 -5.39
CA GLY A 83 21.33 8.15 -5.58
C GLY A 83 20.78 6.98 -6.40
N ARG A 84 21.70 6.14 -6.89
CA ARG A 84 21.38 4.84 -7.50
C ARG A 84 21.64 3.71 -6.51
N ALA A 85 20.72 2.76 -6.43
CA ALA A 85 20.84 1.56 -5.60
C ALA A 85 20.58 0.30 -6.45
N SER A 86 21.29 -0.79 -6.14
CA SER A 86 21.02 -2.11 -6.73
C SER A 86 20.11 -2.91 -5.82
N ALA A 87 19.16 -3.63 -6.38
CA ALA A 87 18.29 -4.51 -5.59
C ALA A 87 19.07 -5.76 -5.10
N PRO A 88 18.80 -6.27 -3.88
CA PRO A 88 17.88 -5.73 -2.87
C PRO A 88 18.47 -4.51 -2.13
N ILE A 89 17.62 -3.53 -1.84
CA ILE A 89 18.05 -2.21 -1.35
C ILE A 89 18.06 -2.18 0.17
N GLU A 90 19.09 -1.57 0.73
CA GLU A 90 19.16 -1.25 2.15
C GLU A 90 18.53 0.14 2.39
N ILE A 91 17.49 0.18 3.20
CA ILE A 91 16.82 1.41 3.65
C ILE A 91 17.19 1.63 5.11
N GLN A 92 17.80 2.78 5.38
CA GLN A 92 18.19 3.18 6.72
C GLN A 92 17.84 4.65 6.93
N ILE A 93 16.86 4.87 7.81
CA ILE A 93 16.35 6.20 8.16
C ILE A 93 16.39 6.30 9.69
N ASN A 94 16.90 7.41 10.21
CA ASN A 94 17.01 7.69 11.62
C ASN A 94 16.05 8.83 12.00
N PHE A 95 15.37 8.69 13.13
CA PHE A 95 14.49 9.72 13.69
C PHE A 95 15.17 10.35 14.91
N VAL A 96 15.53 11.62 14.79
CA VAL A 96 16.15 12.37 15.89
C VAL A 96 15.07 13.22 16.56
N PRO A 97 14.63 12.87 17.78
CA PRO A 97 13.63 13.66 18.50
C PRO A 97 14.16 15.08 18.76
N LYS A 98 13.27 16.08 18.68
CA LYS A 98 13.61 17.49 18.89
C LYS A 98 12.93 18.04 20.15
N THR A 99 11.61 18.04 20.14
CA THR A 99 10.73 18.60 21.17
C THR A 99 10.16 17.52 22.05
N GLY A 100 9.56 16.49 21.43
CA GLY A 100 8.98 15.34 22.12
C GLY A 100 9.57 14.00 21.66
N ALA A 101 9.10 12.92 22.29
CA ALA A 101 9.41 11.56 21.87
C ALA A 101 8.74 11.25 20.52
N VAL A 102 9.39 10.45 19.68
CA VAL A 102 8.86 10.06 18.38
C VAL A 102 7.63 9.17 18.55
N ASP A 103 6.49 9.58 17.99
CA ASP A 103 5.27 8.77 17.98
C ASP A 103 5.22 7.90 16.71
N LEU A 104 5.46 6.60 16.88
CA LEU A 104 5.42 5.63 15.77
C LEU A 104 4.03 5.41 15.18
N THR A 105 2.96 5.74 15.90
CA THR A 105 1.60 5.61 15.39
C THR A 105 1.31 6.67 14.33
N SER A 106 1.95 7.84 14.45
CA SER A 106 1.88 8.94 13.50
C SER A 106 2.68 8.74 12.20
N LEU A 107 3.55 7.71 12.16
CA LEU A 107 4.39 7.40 11.02
C LEU A 107 3.53 7.14 9.77
N LYS A 108 3.85 7.83 8.69
CA LYS A 108 3.32 7.61 7.35
C LYS A 108 4.44 7.56 6.33
N VAL A 109 4.42 6.53 5.50
CA VAL A 109 5.35 6.34 4.38
C VAL A 109 4.53 6.15 3.11
N THR A 110 4.68 7.08 2.17
CA THR A 110 3.89 7.11 0.93
C THR A 110 4.84 7.15 -0.25
N VAL A 111 4.59 6.34 -1.27
CA VAL A 111 5.32 6.42 -2.54
C VAL A 111 4.61 7.42 -3.43
N VAL A 112 5.35 8.40 -3.94
CA VAL A 112 4.83 9.45 -4.81
C VAL A 112 5.00 9.01 -6.26
N LYS A 113 3.88 8.68 -6.89
CA LYS A 113 3.71 8.39 -8.32
C LYS A 113 2.49 9.17 -8.82
N LEU A 114 2.04 8.94 -10.06
CA LEU A 114 0.80 9.52 -10.58
C LEU A 114 -0.38 9.38 -9.62
N PHE A 115 -0.49 8.23 -8.94
CA PHE A 115 -1.37 8.03 -7.80
C PHE A 115 -0.52 7.66 -6.57
N PRO A 116 -0.44 8.52 -5.54
CA PRO A 116 0.32 8.20 -4.34
C PRO A 116 -0.36 7.06 -3.57
N PHE A 117 0.43 6.09 -3.11
CA PHE A 117 -0.06 4.95 -2.34
C PHE A 117 0.72 4.78 -1.03
N ASP A 118 0.02 4.33 0.00
CA ASP A 118 0.55 4.18 1.36
C ASP A 118 1.22 2.79 1.51
N ILE A 119 2.48 2.78 1.93
CA ILE A 119 3.24 1.55 2.23
C ILE A 119 3.56 1.42 3.72
N THR A 120 2.97 2.28 4.57
CA THR A 120 3.25 2.33 6.01
C THR A 120 3.07 0.97 6.66
N ASP A 121 2.02 0.23 6.31
CA ASP A 121 1.76 -1.09 6.89
C ASP A 121 2.88 -2.10 6.58
N ARG A 122 3.49 -1.99 5.38
CA ARG A 122 4.63 -2.85 4.97
C ARG A 122 5.94 -2.45 5.65
N VAL A 123 6.10 -1.17 5.99
CA VAL A 123 7.31 -0.62 6.64
C VAL A 123 7.23 -0.74 8.16
N ARG A 124 6.03 -0.84 8.74
CA ARG A 124 5.77 -0.81 10.18
C ARG A 124 6.55 -1.88 10.96
N ASP A 125 6.68 -3.08 10.39
CA ASP A 125 7.43 -4.19 11.01
C ASP A 125 8.93 -3.90 11.16
N TYR A 126 9.45 -2.92 10.41
CA TYR A 126 10.85 -2.50 10.40
C TYR A 126 11.07 -1.12 11.01
N ALA A 127 10.00 -0.48 11.50
CA ALA A 127 10.00 0.85 12.07
C ALA A 127 10.07 0.81 13.60
N THR A 128 10.92 1.67 14.16
CA THR A 128 11.12 1.86 15.60
C THR A 128 11.19 3.34 15.92
N SER A 129 11.11 3.72 17.19
CA SER A 129 11.17 5.12 17.62
C SER A 129 12.49 5.79 17.27
N ALA A 130 13.54 4.99 17.07
CA ALA A 130 14.84 5.46 16.60
C ALA A 130 14.91 5.62 15.08
N GLY A 131 14.05 4.96 14.30
CA GLY A 131 14.18 4.96 12.84
C GLY A 131 13.58 3.74 12.14
N ILE A 132 13.78 3.68 10.83
CA ILE A 132 13.39 2.57 9.95
C ILE A 132 14.67 1.88 9.47
N GLN A 133 14.75 0.56 9.64
CA GLN A 133 15.90 -0.23 9.17
C GLN A 133 15.43 -1.48 8.43
N MET A 134 15.68 -1.53 7.13
CA MET A 134 15.34 -2.66 6.27
C MET A 134 16.53 -3.00 5.38
N LYS A 135 17.07 -4.22 5.52
CA LYS A 135 18.29 -4.63 4.81
C LYS A 135 18.04 -5.13 3.39
N GLU A 136 16.86 -5.70 3.13
CA GLU A 136 16.55 -6.38 1.89
C GLU A 136 15.20 -5.92 1.32
N ALA A 137 15.07 -4.62 1.04
CA ALA A 137 13.89 -4.08 0.41
C ALA A 137 13.83 -4.50 -1.07
N LYS A 138 12.80 -5.25 -1.44
CA LYS A 138 12.49 -5.55 -2.85
C LYS A 138 11.71 -4.39 -3.45
N ILE A 139 12.42 -3.57 -4.21
CA ILE A 139 11.87 -2.46 -5.01
C ILE A 139 12.29 -2.71 -6.47
N PRO A 140 11.36 -2.63 -7.43
CA PRO A 140 11.67 -2.83 -8.85
C PRO A 140 12.54 -1.70 -9.41
N ALA A 141 13.25 -1.98 -10.50
CA ALA A 141 14.08 -1.02 -11.20
C ALA A 141 13.28 0.24 -11.63
N GLY A 142 13.95 1.39 -11.63
CA GLY A 142 13.40 2.69 -12.01
C GLY A 142 13.47 3.76 -10.92
N LYS A 143 12.99 4.96 -11.24
CA LYS A 143 12.95 6.12 -10.33
C LYS A 143 11.76 6.02 -9.38
N HIS A 144 12.03 6.20 -8.08
CA HIS A 144 11.03 6.20 -7.01
C HIS A 144 11.21 7.43 -6.13
N ILE A 145 10.08 8.02 -5.76
CA ILE A 145 10.01 9.13 -4.81
C ILE A 145 9.24 8.61 -3.60
N VAL A 146 9.85 8.69 -2.42
CA VAL A 146 9.27 8.23 -1.16
C VAL A 146 9.14 9.41 -0.22
N ARG A 147 7.93 9.61 0.30
CA ARG A 147 7.61 10.64 1.27
C ARG A 147 7.39 10.00 2.64
N ILE A 148 8.22 10.39 3.59
CA ILE A 148 8.17 9.98 4.98
C ILE A 148 7.60 11.13 5.79
N SER A 149 6.69 10.82 6.71
CA SER A 149 6.17 11.78 7.67
C SER A 149 5.99 11.15 9.03
N VAL A 150 6.42 11.85 10.07
CA VAL A 150 6.34 11.40 11.46
C VAL A 150 6.09 12.60 12.36
N ALA A 151 5.35 12.42 13.44
CA ALA A 151 5.13 13.41 14.48
C ALA A 151 5.73 12.95 15.81
N ASP A 152 5.91 13.90 16.72
CA ASP A 152 6.18 13.59 18.12
C ASP A 152 4.88 13.46 18.93
N THR A 153 5.02 13.06 20.20
CA THR A 153 3.91 12.97 21.16
C THR A 153 3.21 14.30 21.44
N ASP A 154 3.85 15.42 21.13
CA ASP A 154 3.31 16.77 21.31
C ASP A 154 2.53 17.26 20.07
N GLY A 155 2.49 16.46 19.00
CA GLY A 155 1.78 16.74 17.75
C GLY A 155 2.60 17.53 16.73
N ALA A 156 3.87 17.83 17.00
CA ALA A 156 4.74 18.50 16.06
C ALA A 156 5.17 17.51 14.96
N ARG A 157 4.93 17.89 13.70
CA ARG A 157 5.10 17.00 12.54
C ARG A 157 6.33 17.35 11.71
N SER A 158 6.98 16.30 11.21
CA SER A 158 8.04 16.36 10.22
C SER A 158 7.66 15.63 8.94
N VAL A 159 8.14 16.13 7.82
CA VAL A 159 7.98 15.55 6.48
C VAL A 159 9.34 15.58 5.79
N LYS A 160 9.69 14.47 5.13
CA LYS A 160 10.86 14.37 4.27
C LYS A 160 10.50 13.59 3.02
N GLU A 161 10.83 14.15 1.87
CA GLU A 161 10.79 13.42 0.59
C GLU A 161 12.21 13.03 0.20
N ILE A 162 12.36 11.83 -0.36
CA ILE A 162 13.60 11.34 -0.96
C ILE A 162 13.32 10.75 -2.34
N GLU A 163 14.23 10.99 -3.25
CA GLU A 163 14.24 10.38 -4.58
C GLU A 163 15.40 9.39 -4.67
N PHE A 164 15.17 8.21 -5.27
CA PHE A 164 16.26 7.31 -5.62
C PHE A 164 15.90 6.48 -6.86
N GLU A 165 16.93 6.05 -7.57
CA GLU A 165 16.82 5.19 -8.75
C GLU A 165 17.32 3.79 -8.44
N VAL A 166 16.56 2.78 -8.87
CA VAL A 166 16.93 1.38 -8.72
C VAL A 166 17.41 0.85 -10.06
N LEU A 167 18.61 0.27 -10.08
CA LEU A 167 19.25 -0.31 -11.25
C LEU A 167 18.85 -1.77 -11.48
#